data_AF-A0A7M2Y6A5-F1
#
_entry.id   AF-A0A7M2Y6A5-F1
#
_cell.length_a   1.000
_cell.length_b   1.000
_cell.length_c   1.000
_cell.angle_alpha   90.00
_cell.angle_beta   90.00
_cell.angle_gamma   90.00
#
_symmetry.space_group_name_H-M   'P 1'
#
loop_
_entity.id
_entity.type
_entity.pdbx_description
1 polymer ?
#
loop_
_entity_poly.entity_id
_entity_poly.type
_entity_poly.pdbx_seq_one_letter_code
_entity_poly.pdbx_strand_id
1 'polypeptide(L)'
;MAYSEELEAKMIELGIKKENILYLTIENVNIQEMRDGAKNTEYREVTELYLSRLFSKNAEKKFQKMKPKTHILFQGGYNPDSPRIIIELLGFSVGNQIFPQDGELKQNYRLYEALDMFLGNIVYDSKNADLIISPIRKTKATIASKSTKQKSKGKSILTSSRDSKNNESFTYTYNVTE
;
A
#
# COMPACT_ATOMS: atom_id res chain seq x y z
N MET A 1 -2.99 9.00 24.22
CA MET A 1 -3.38 9.84 23.08
C MET A 1 -4.83 9.54 22.74
N ALA A 2 -5.63 10.57 22.54
CA ALA A 2 -6.99 10.43 22.02
C ALA A 2 -6.94 10.45 20.49
N TYR A 3 -7.60 9.47 19.87
CA TYR A 3 -7.90 9.50 18.44
C TYR A 3 -9.17 10.34 18.26
N SER A 4 -9.33 10.99 17.10
CA SER A 4 -10.63 11.59 16.75
C SER A 4 -11.65 10.47 16.54
N GLU A 5 -12.94 10.74 16.77
CA GLU A 5 -14.02 9.77 16.56
C GLU A 5 -13.99 9.19 15.15
N GLU A 6 -13.72 10.05 14.16
CA GLU A 6 -13.56 9.69 12.76
C GLU A 6 -12.39 8.72 12.51
N LEU A 7 -11.24 8.98 13.12
CA LEU A 7 -10.07 8.11 13.02
C LEU A 7 -10.33 6.75 13.68
N GLU A 8 -10.99 6.74 14.84
CA GLU A 8 -11.38 5.50 15.51
C GLU A 8 -12.36 4.71 14.65
N ALA A 9 -13.37 5.37 14.07
CA ALA A 9 -14.33 4.74 13.18
C ALA A 9 -13.62 4.12 11.96
N LYS A 10 -12.67 4.82 11.35
CA LYS A 10 -11.91 4.29 10.20
C LYS A 10 -11.03 3.10 10.59
N MET A 11 -10.38 3.16 11.76
CA MET A 11 -9.61 2.03 12.27
C MET A 11 -10.49 0.79 12.50
N ILE A 12 -11.70 0.98 13.05
CA ILE A 12 -12.67 -0.10 13.25
C ILE A 12 -13.13 -0.67 11.91
N GLU A 13 -13.49 0.18 10.95
CA GLU A 13 -13.90 -0.23 9.59
C GLU A 13 -12.83 -1.11 8.91
N LEU A 14 -11.56 -0.70 9.04
CA LEU A 14 -10.42 -1.39 8.44
C LEU A 14 -9.89 -2.57 9.28
N GLY A 15 -10.46 -2.81 10.46
CA GLY A 15 -9.98 -3.84 11.39
C GLY A 15 -8.57 -3.58 11.94
N ILE A 16 -8.10 -2.33 11.91
CA ILE A 16 -6.78 -1.93 12.40
C ILE A 16 -6.83 -1.80 13.92
N LYS A 17 -6.02 -2.61 14.62
CA LYS A 17 -5.89 -2.51 16.07
C LYS A 17 -4.80 -1.53 16.46
N LYS A 18 -4.92 -0.96 17.66
CA LYS A 18 -3.96 0.05 18.19
C LYS A 18 -2.53 -0.50 18.22
N GLU A 19 -2.35 -1.78 18.55
CA GLU A 19 -1.06 -2.45 18.55
C GLU A 19 -0.42 -2.58 17.15
N ASN A 20 -1.22 -2.53 16.08
CA ASN A 20 -0.73 -2.59 14.70
C ASN A 20 -0.22 -1.24 14.18
N ILE A 21 -0.47 -0.14 14.90
CA ILE A 21 -0.09 1.21 14.49
C ILE A 21 1.27 1.59 15.06
N LEU A 22 2.18 2.06 14.21
CA LEU A 22 3.36 2.82 14.59
C LEU A 22 3.02 4.31 14.53
N TYR A 23 3.10 5.02 15.64
CA TYR A 23 2.85 6.47 15.66
C TYR A 23 4.14 7.25 15.42
N LEU A 24 4.12 8.22 14.50
CA LEU A 24 5.24 9.10 14.18
C LEU A 24 4.79 10.55 14.00
N THR A 25 5.47 11.47 14.68
CA THR A 25 5.34 12.91 14.38
C THR A 25 6.35 13.29 13.30
N ILE A 26 5.89 13.96 12.25
CA ILE A 26 6.69 14.47 11.14
C ILE A 26 6.33 15.92 10.84
N GLU A 27 7.16 16.60 10.07
CA GLU A 27 6.79 17.89 9.51
C GLU A 27 5.65 17.74 8.50
N ASN A 28 4.78 18.75 8.45
CA ASN A 28 3.61 18.71 7.56
C ASN A 28 4.00 18.71 6.06
N VAL A 29 5.20 19.19 5.70
CA VAL A 29 5.72 19.09 4.33
C VAL A 29 5.86 17.63 3.89
N ASN A 30 6.36 16.76 4.77
CA ASN A 30 6.51 15.33 4.48
C ASN A 30 5.15 14.64 4.29
N ILE A 31 4.12 15.04 5.04
CA ILE A 31 2.74 14.56 4.83
C ILE A 31 2.26 14.95 3.42
N GLN A 32 2.56 16.17 2.98
CA GLN A 32 2.16 16.63 1.65
C GLN A 32 2.87 15.83 0.56
N GLU A 33 4.17 15.61 0.68
CA GLU A 33 4.93 14.76 -0.26
C GLU A 33 4.41 13.32 -0.32
N MET A 34 3.92 12.77 0.80
CA MET A 34 3.28 11.44 0.81
C MET A 34 1.94 11.45 0.04
N ARG A 35 1.11 12.48 0.20
CA ARG A 35 -0.14 12.63 -0.57
C ARG A 35 0.12 12.72 -2.06
N ASP A 36 1.15 13.46 -2.44
CA ASP A 36 1.51 13.70 -3.84
C ASP A 36 2.25 12.49 -4.44
N GLY A 37 2.52 11.44 -3.64
CA GLY A 37 3.25 10.24 -4.06
C GLY A 37 4.76 10.45 -4.25
N ALA A 38 5.27 11.65 -3.96
CA ALA A 38 6.69 11.98 -4.03
C ALA A 38 7.52 11.30 -2.93
N LYS A 39 6.91 11.03 -1.78
CA LYS A 39 7.54 10.36 -0.64
C LYS A 39 6.87 9.03 -0.33
N ASN A 40 7.58 7.94 -0.60
CA ASN A 40 7.13 6.56 -0.34
C ASN A 40 7.97 5.84 0.74
N THR A 41 8.90 6.56 1.38
CA THR A 41 9.79 6.04 2.42
C THR A 41 9.96 7.07 3.52
N GLU A 42 9.85 6.64 4.78
CA GLU A 42 10.17 7.44 5.95
C GLU A 42 11.48 6.97 6.57
N TYR A 43 12.47 7.86 6.59
CA TYR A 43 13.77 7.62 7.22
C TYR A 43 13.75 8.07 8.68
N ARG A 44 14.38 7.28 9.55
CA ARG A 44 14.74 7.65 10.93
C ARG A 44 16.12 7.15 11.28
N GLU A 45 16.78 7.84 12.19
CA GLU A 45 17.98 7.31 12.82
C GLU A 45 17.62 6.09 13.69
N VAL A 46 18.47 5.07 13.65
CA VAL A 46 18.31 3.89 14.50
C VAL A 46 18.57 4.29 15.95
N THR A 47 17.52 4.30 16.75
CA THR A 47 17.60 4.56 18.20
C THR A 47 16.87 3.46 18.97
N GLU A 48 17.23 3.27 20.24
CA GLU A 48 16.52 2.33 21.11
C GLU A 48 15.03 2.64 21.19
N LEU A 49 14.65 3.92 21.10
CA LEU A 49 13.25 4.36 21.04
C LEU A 49 12.52 3.73 19.86
N TYR A 50 13.04 3.86 18.63
CA TYR A 50 12.38 3.28 17.45
C TYR A 50 12.41 1.76 17.46
N LEU A 51 13.54 1.16 17.83
CA LEU A 51 13.65 -0.29 17.96
C LEU A 51 12.64 -0.84 18.98
N SER A 52 12.40 -0.15 20.09
CA SER A 52 11.39 -0.55 21.07
C SER A 52 9.95 -0.46 20.56
N ARG A 53 9.68 0.34 19.52
CA ARG A 53 8.36 0.42 18.88
C ARG A 53 8.14 -0.69 17.86
N LEU A 54 9.21 -1.19 17.26
CA LEU A 54 9.20 -2.23 16.22
C LEU A 54 9.43 -3.65 16.78
N PHE A 55 10.15 -3.77 17.89
CA PHE A 55 10.55 -5.05 18.48
C PHE A 55 10.17 -5.15 19.96
N SER A 56 9.92 -6.38 20.41
CA SER A 56 9.80 -6.77 21.80
C SER A 56 11.16 -7.27 22.31
N LYS A 57 11.42 -7.04 23.59
CA LYS A 57 12.64 -7.49 24.27
C LYS A 57 12.45 -8.89 24.88
N ASN A 58 13.51 -9.67 24.92
CA ASN A 58 13.56 -10.95 25.64
C ASN A 58 13.87 -10.75 27.14
N ALA A 59 14.02 -11.85 27.89
CA ALA A 59 14.36 -11.81 29.32
C ALA A 59 15.70 -11.10 29.61
N GLU A 60 16.64 -11.12 28.66
CA GLU A 60 17.93 -10.42 28.74
C GLU A 60 17.87 -8.95 28.30
N LYS A 61 16.67 -8.39 28.11
CA LYS A 61 16.44 -7.02 27.61
C LYS A 61 16.98 -6.73 26.21
N LYS A 62 17.24 -7.76 25.40
CA LYS A 62 17.66 -7.63 23.98
C LYS A 62 16.45 -7.68 23.06
N PHE A 63 16.43 -6.86 22.00
CA PHE A 63 15.40 -6.90 20.97
C PHE A 63 15.43 -8.25 20.25
N GLN A 64 14.27 -8.90 20.10
CA GLN A 64 14.20 -10.25 19.53
C GLN A 64 13.02 -10.44 18.57
N LYS A 65 11.79 -10.14 19.02
CA LYS A 65 10.58 -10.46 18.25
C LYS A 65 9.96 -9.20 17.68
N MET A 66 9.69 -9.20 16.38
CA MET A 66 8.98 -8.10 15.72
C MET A 66 7.55 -7.97 16.26
N LYS A 67 7.13 -6.73 16.48
CA LYS A 67 5.75 -6.38 16.82
C LYS A 67 4.91 -6.39 15.54
N PRO A 68 3.61 -6.71 15.61
CA PRO A 68 2.76 -6.86 14.42
C PRO A 68 2.36 -5.48 13.85
N LYS A 69 3.33 -4.64 13.48
CA LYS A 69 3.09 -3.31 12.92
C LYS A 69 2.71 -3.46 11.46
N THR A 70 1.55 -2.92 11.09
CA THR A 70 1.04 -2.99 9.72
C THR A 70 0.69 -1.63 9.14
N HIS A 71 0.61 -0.60 9.98
CA HIS A 71 0.32 0.76 9.57
C HIS A 71 1.17 1.77 10.33
N ILE A 72 1.40 2.93 9.73
CA ILE A 72 1.94 4.11 10.40
C ILE A 72 0.85 5.16 10.50
N LEU A 73 0.66 5.72 11.70
CA LEU A 73 -0.10 6.95 11.89
C LEU A 73 0.90 8.11 11.96
N PHE A 74 0.92 8.94 10.93
CA PHE A 74 1.69 10.17 10.91
C PHE A 74 0.88 11.34 11.43
N GLN A 75 1.51 12.23 12.21
CA GLN A 75 0.98 13.52 12.62
C GLN A 75 1.90 14.65 12.17
N GLY A 76 1.34 15.62 11.45
CA GLY A 76 2.05 16.76 10.84
C GLY A 76 2.37 17.87 11.84
N GLY A 77 3.15 17.56 12.87
CA GLY A 77 3.51 18.46 13.96
C GLY A 77 2.98 18.02 15.32
N TYR A 78 3.34 18.74 16.38
CA TYR A 78 2.98 18.39 17.76
C TYR A 78 1.61 18.92 18.19
N ASN A 79 0.97 19.78 17.40
CA ASN A 79 -0.38 20.24 17.69
C ASN A 79 -1.34 19.04 17.64
N PRO A 80 -2.20 18.83 18.65
CA PRO A 80 -3.22 17.78 18.62
C PRO A 80 -4.10 17.79 17.35
N ASP A 81 -4.35 18.98 16.81
CA ASP A 81 -5.17 19.22 15.62
C ASP A 81 -4.35 19.23 14.32
N SER A 82 -3.04 18.91 14.40
CA SER A 82 -2.22 18.75 13.20
C SER A 82 -2.78 17.66 12.29
N PRO A 83 -2.62 17.78 10.97
CA PRO A 83 -3.08 16.78 10.01
C PRO A 83 -2.54 15.39 10.36
N ARG A 84 -3.42 14.40 10.33
CA ARG A 84 -3.09 12.99 10.54
C ARG A 84 -3.40 12.18 9.29
N ILE A 85 -2.52 11.24 8.98
CA ILE A 85 -2.71 10.26 7.92
C ILE A 85 -2.36 8.86 8.43
N ILE A 86 -3.13 7.85 8.04
CA ILE A 86 -2.73 6.44 8.20
C ILE A 86 -2.25 5.94 6.84
N ILE A 87 -1.05 5.36 6.83
CA ILE A 87 -0.47 4.70 5.66
C ILE A 87 -0.12 3.27 6.01
N GLU A 88 -0.30 2.34 5.07
CA GLU A 88 0.21 0.97 5.16
C GLU A 88 1.74 0.95 5.35
N LEU A 89 2.23 0.07 6.23
CA LEU A 89 3.65 -0.19 6.43
C LEU A 89 4.05 -1.44 5.66
N LEU A 90 4.64 -1.32 4.47
CA LEU A 90 4.99 -2.50 3.66
C LEU A 90 6.16 -3.31 4.25
N GLY A 91 6.95 -2.68 5.10
CA GLY A 91 8.12 -3.25 5.76
C GLY A 91 9.09 -2.16 6.19
N PHE A 92 10.23 -2.56 6.73
CA PHE A 92 11.30 -1.61 7.09
C PHE A 92 12.69 -2.24 6.98
N SER A 93 13.72 -1.41 6.89
CA SER A 93 15.13 -1.80 7.01
C SER A 93 15.69 -1.37 8.37
N VAL A 94 16.65 -2.12 8.89
CA VAL A 94 17.54 -1.65 9.97
C VAL A 94 18.96 -1.96 9.54
N GLY A 95 19.69 -0.93 9.12
CA GLY A 95 20.97 -1.09 8.45
C GLY A 95 20.80 -1.96 7.19
N ASN A 96 21.37 -3.17 7.22
CA ASN A 96 21.41 -4.05 6.05
C ASN A 96 20.33 -5.16 6.10
N GLN A 97 19.56 -5.22 7.20
CA GLN A 97 18.52 -6.22 7.39
C GLN A 97 17.18 -5.64 6.96
N ILE A 98 16.41 -6.44 6.22
CA ILE A 98 15.10 -6.06 5.69
C ILE A 98 14.03 -6.92 6.34
N PHE A 99 12.97 -6.26 6.80
CA PHE A 99 11.82 -6.86 7.47
C PHE A 99 10.58 -6.58 6.63
N PRO A 100 10.30 -7.39 5.59
CA PRO A 100 9.07 -7.28 4.84
C PRO A 100 7.90 -7.65 5.74
N GLN A 101 6.76 -6.96 5.60
CA GLN A 101 5.57 -7.35 6.34
C GLN A 101 5.06 -8.70 5.82
N ASP A 102 4.98 -8.89 4.50
CA ASP A 102 4.51 -10.14 3.84
C ASP A 102 5.13 -10.43 2.43
N GLY A 103 6.07 -9.62 1.90
CA GLY A 103 6.86 -9.81 0.63
C GLY A 103 6.11 -9.55 -0.70
N GLU A 104 6.67 -9.13 -1.86
CA GLU A 104 8.05 -9.02 -2.38
C GLU A 104 8.62 -7.58 -2.49
N LEU A 105 9.94 -7.48 -2.32
CA LEU A 105 10.75 -6.25 -2.35
C LEU A 105 11.30 -5.99 -3.77
N LYS A 106 11.03 -4.82 -4.36
CA LYS A 106 11.61 -4.43 -5.67
C LYS A 106 13.04 -3.91 -5.49
N GLN A 107 13.97 -4.41 -6.30
CA GLN A 107 15.42 -4.19 -6.17
C GLN A 107 15.88 -2.74 -6.40
N ASN A 108 16.71 -2.21 -5.48
CA ASN A 108 17.92 -1.37 -5.69
C ASN A 108 18.27 -0.60 -4.39
N TYR A 109 18.79 -1.29 -3.37
CA TYR A 109 19.15 -0.63 -2.09
C TYR A 109 20.67 -0.65 -1.86
N ARG A 110 21.19 0.45 -1.34
CA ARG A 110 22.57 0.58 -0.83
C ARG A 110 22.52 0.99 0.65
N LEU A 111 23.47 0.42 1.42
CA LEU A 111 23.60 0.46 2.87
C LEU A 111 24.28 1.73 3.39
N TYR A 112 23.82 2.29 4.52
CA TYR A 112 24.53 2.81 5.72
C TYR A 112 23.47 3.03 6.83
N GLU A 113 23.77 2.80 8.12
CA GLU A 113 22.77 2.41 9.15
C GLU A 113 21.61 3.39 9.38
N ALA A 114 20.49 3.10 8.72
CA ALA A 114 19.23 3.82 8.73
C ALA A 114 18.09 2.90 9.23
N LEU A 115 17.03 3.49 9.77
CA LEU A 115 15.71 2.86 9.83
C LEU A 115 14.87 3.45 8.69
N ASP A 116 14.72 2.72 7.59
CA ASP A 116 13.81 3.12 6.52
C ASP A 116 12.50 2.35 6.64
N MET A 117 11.37 3.05 6.64
CA MET A 117 10.04 2.46 6.64
C MET A 117 9.39 2.67 5.28
N PHE A 118 9.02 1.57 4.63
CA PHE A 118 8.44 1.58 3.30
C PHE A 118 6.93 1.78 3.38
N LEU A 119 6.42 2.76 2.63
CA LEU A 119 5.06 3.25 2.72
C LEU A 119 4.21 2.70 1.57
N GLY A 120 3.02 2.21 1.89
CA GLY A 120 2.02 1.74 0.93
C GLY A 120 0.91 2.76 0.69
N ASN A 121 -0.33 2.29 0.63
CA ASN A 121 -1.48 3.16 0.35
C ASN A 121 -1.84 4.01 1.58
N ILE A 122 -2.27 5.24 1.32
CA ILE A 122 -2.94 6.08 2.33
C ILE A 122 -4.34 5.51 2.53
N VAL A 123 -4.64 5.03 3.74
CA VAL A 123 -5.95 4.44 4.09
C VAL A 123 -6.82 5.40 4.91
N TYR A 124 -6.23 6.49 5.39
CA TYR A 124 -6.93 7.59 6.05
C TYR A 124 -6.14 8.89 5.91
N ASP A 125 -6.85 10.01 5.72
CA ASP A 125 -6.28 11.36 5.71
C ASP A 125 -7.30 12.33 6.29
N SER A 126 -7.00 12.90 7.45
CA SER A 126 -7.84 13.90 8.12
C SER A 126 -8.22 15.12 7.27
N LYS A 127 -7.45 15.45 6.20
CA LYS A 127 -7.80 16.55 5.30
C LYS A 127 -8.72 16.14 4.15
N ASN A 128 -8.75 14.85 3.82
CA ASN A 128 -9.42 14.31 2.63
C ASN A 128 -10.25 13.07 2.99
N ALA A 129 -10.75 12.98 4.22
CA ALA A 129 -11.31 11.74 4.74
C ALA A 129 -12.53 11.25 3.95
N ASP A 130 -13.27 12.19 3.34
CA ASP A 130 -14.40 11.93 2.44
C ASP A 130 -13.99 11.36 1.07
N LEU A 131 -12.73 11.52 0.66
CA LEU A 131 -12.23 11.17 -0.68
C LEU A 131 -11.52 9.81 -0.74
N ILE A 132 -11.18 9.21 0.41
CA ILE A 132 -10.51 7.91 0.46
C ILE A 132 -11.58 6.81 0.37
N ILE A 133 -12.05 6.61 -0.86
CA ILE A 133 -12.91 5.49 -1.24
C ILE A 133 -12.04 4.24 -1.33
N SER A 134 -12.41 3.21 -0.57
CA SER A 134 -11.81 1.88 -0.57
C SER A 134 -11.62 1.33 -1.99
N PRO A 135 -10.57 0.51 -2.25
CA PRO A 135 -10.42 -0.12 -3.56
C PRO A 135 -11.68 -0.94 -3.89
N ILE A 136 -12.28 -0.55 -5.00
CA ILE A 136 -13.49 -1.06 -5.67
C ILE A 136 -13.75 -2.54 -5.37
N ARG A 137 -14.89 -2.82 -4.72
CA ARG A 137 -15.53 -4.16 -4.71
C ARG A 137 -15.71 -4.60 -6.16
N LYS A 138 -15.10 -5.73 -6.55
CA LYS A 138 -15.39 -6.40 -7.83
C LYS A 138 -16.89 -6.66 -7.95
N THR A 139 -17.58 -5.92 -8.82
CA THR A 139 -18.96 -6.21 -9.18
C THR A 139 -18.99 -7.46 -10.04
N LYS A 140 -19.74 -8.46 -9.58
CA LYS A 140 -20.12 -9.66 -10.33
C LYS A 140 -20.86 -9.23 -11.60
N ALA A 141 -20.32 -9.56 -12.76
CA ALA A 141 -21.03 -9.44 -14.02
C ALA A 141 -22.17 -10.47 -14.08
N THR A 142 -23.39 -9.97 -14.23
CA THR A 142 -24.59 -10.74 -14.56
C THR A 142 -24.46 -11.28 -15.98
N ILE A 143 -24.38 -12.60 -16.13
CA ILE A 143 -24.44 -13.30 -17.41
C ILE A 143 -25.90 -13.36 -17.83
N ALA A 144 -26.27 -12.61 -18.88
CA ALA A 144 -27.51 -12.83 -19.62
C ALA A 144 -27.17 -13.56 -20.93
N SER A 145 -27.49 -14.85 -20.94
CA SER A 145 -27.50 -15.72 -22.10
C SER A 145 -28.47 -15.21 -23.17
N LYS A 146 -28.05 -15.20 -24.44
CA LYS A 146 -28.91 -15.60 -25.56
C LYS A 146 -28.07 -16.03 -26.77
N SER A 147 -28.20 -17.32 -27.07
CA SER A 147 -27.73 -18.01 -28.26
C SER A 147 -28.68 -17.75 -29.43
N THR A 148 -28.16 -17.55 -30.64
CA THR A 148 -28.75 -18.17 -31.85
C THR A 148 -27.69 -18.34 -32.94
N LYS A 149 -27.81 -19.47 -33.64
CA LYS A 149 -26.87 -20.12 -34.56
C LYS A 149 -27.39 -19.89 -35.98
N GLN A 150 -26.52 -19.65 -36.98
CA GLN A 150 -26.43 -20.39 -38.27
C GLN A 150 -25.93 -19.59 -39.51
N LYS A 151 -24.87 -20.16 -40.11
CA LYS A 151 -24.65 -20.50 -41.55
C LYS A 151 -24.53 -19.41 -42.65
N SER A 152 -23.28 -19.28 -43.13
CA SER A 152 -22.78 -19.87 -44.41
C SER A 152 -22.37 -18.96 -45.58
N LYS A 153 -21.25 -19.39 -46.21
CA LYS A 153 -20.78 -19.25 -47.61
C LYS A 153 -20.17 -17.92 -48.10
N GLY A 154 -18.85 -17.95 -48.31
CA GLY A 154 -18.29 -17.92 -49.68
C GLY A 154 -17.44 -16.72 -50.13
N LYS A 155 -16.27 -17.07 -50.71
CA LYS A 155 -15.41 -16.37 -51.70
C LYS A 155 -14.31 -15.39 -51.25
N SER A 156 -13.12 -15.70 -51.76
CA SER A 156 -11.85 -14.94 -51.76
C SER A 156 -11.75 -14.05 -53.02
N ILE A 157 -11.06 -12.90 -52.92
CA ILE A 157 -9.92 -12.44 -53.76
C ILE A 157 -9.41 -11.04 -53.29
N LEU A 158 -8.07 -10.87 -53.33
CA LEU A 158 -7.18 -9.70 -53.18
C LEU A 158 -7.71 -8.35 -53.74
N THR A 159 -7.35 -7.13 -53.28
CA THR A 159 -6.00 -6.49 -53.25
C THR A 159 -5.89 -5.25 -52.34
N SER A 160 -4.69 -5.07 -51.76
CA SER A 160 -3.92 -3.83 -51.39
C SER A 160 -4.59 -2.57 -50.80
N SER A 161 -4.07 -2.12 -49.65
CA SER A 161 -3.24 -0.89 -49.54
C SER A 161 -2.63 -0.74 -48.13
N ARG A 162 -1.44 -0.16 -48.07
CA ARG A 162 -0.65 0.17 -46.88
C ARG A 162 -1.38 1.20 -46.00
N ASP A 163 -1.37 1.04 -44.68
CA ASP A 163 -0.60 1.95 -43.83
C ASP A 163 -0.56 1.56 -42.33
N SER A 164 0.68 1.50 -41.85
CA SER A 164 1.21 1.90 -40.54
C SER A 164 0.59 1.39 -39.20
N LYS A 165 1.44 0.63 -38.48
CA LYS A 165 1.54 0.52 -37.00
C LYS A 165 0.57 -0.42 -36.27
N ASN A 166 0.91 -1.70 -36.25
CA ASN A 166 0.55 -2.63 -35.16
C ASN A 166 1.81 -3.06 -34.41
N ASN A 167 1.76 -2.98 -33.08
CA ASN A 167 2.40 -3.94 -32.19
C ASN A 167 1.48 -4.03 -30.95
N GLU A 168 0.39 -4.78 -31.08
CA GLU A 168 0.22 -6.11 -30.46
C GLU A 168 0.14 -6.04 -28.92
N SER A 169 -1.08 -6.06 -28.39
CA SER A 169 -1.34 -6.53 -27.03
C SER A 169 -1.98 -7.90 -27.11
N PHE A 170 -1.21 -8.91 -26.73
CA PHE A 170 -1.66 -10.28 -26.52
C PHE A 170 -2.42 -10.38 -25.20
N THR A 171 -3.65 -10.87 -25.22
CA THR A 171 -4.36 -11.28 -24.00
C THR A 171 -4.46 -12.79 -23.95
N TYR A 172 -3.81 -13.40 -22.97
CA TYR A 172 -3.94 -14.82 -22.64
C TYR A 172 -5.27 -15.06 -21.90
N THR A 173 -5.99 -16.10 -22.32
CA THR A 173 -7.12 -16.66 -21.56
C THR A 173 -6.70 -18.01 -21.00
N TYR A 174 -6.85 -18.18 -19.68
CA TYR A 174 -6.62 -19.45 -19.01
C TYR A 174 -7.93 -20.24 -18.98
N ASN A 175 -7.92 -21.43 -19.57
CA ASN A 175 -8.95 -22.43 -19.32
C ASN A 175 -8.52 -23.22 -18.07
N VAL A 176 -9.30 -23.12 -17.00
CA VAL A 176 -9.20 -24.03 -15.86
C VAL A 176 -10.14 -25.19 -16.15
N THR A 177 -9.59 -26.39 -16.28
CA THR A 177 -10.34 -27.66 -16.18
C THR A 177 -10.10 -28.25 -14.81
N GLU A 178 -11.18 -28.69 -14.17
CA GLU A 178 -11.20 -29.45 -12.90
C GLU A 178 -10.37 -30.74 -12.98
#